data_AF-A0A7X8QU92-F1
#
_entry.id   AF-A0A7X8QU92-F1
#
_cell.length_a   1.000
_cell.length_b   1.000
_cell.length_c   1.000
_cell.angle_alpha   90.00
_cell.angle_beta   90.00
_cell.angle_gamma   90.00
#
_symmetry.space_group_name_H-M   'P 1'
#
loop_
_entity.id
_entity.type
_entity.pdbx_description
1 polymer ?
#
loop_
_entity_poly.entity_id
_entity_poly.type
_entity_poly.pdbx_seq_one_letter_code
_entity_poly.pdbx_strand_id
1 'polypeptide(L)'
;MSDKSIEEEIKLKAQKSRKLARYMSSTQDLVENQIRKAMENGEFDNLAGTGKPLRFEENPYEPPELRMIHKILKDNDFAPYWIELGKEIDQDWEKLKQEVDYFKRYTSMVLNNRKRDKMAVRRYESRKAYFLAERRRDLEKISKKIIDYNLHCPSFRVGRANLIIDDEMYKIIIELESLIEELLNKGS
;
A
#
# COMPACT_ATOMS: atom_id res chain seq x y z
N MET A 1 -25.52 -26.69 41.13
CA MET A 1 -24.21 -26.91 41.79
C MET A 1 -23.11 -26.80 40.74
N SER A 2 -22.51 -25.63 40.53
CA SER A 2 -21.25 -25.49 39.75
C SER A 2 -20.50 -24.16 39.95
N ASP A 3 -21.06 -23.15 40.64
CA ASP A 3 -20.42 -21.83 40.77
C ASP A 3 -19.09 -21.81 41.54
N LYS A 4 -18.87 -22.74 42.48
CA LYS A 4 -17.60 -22.81 43.23
C LYS A 4 -16.39 -23.17 42.35
N SER A 5 -16.61 -23.85 41.22
CA SER A 5 -15.53 -24.31 40.33
C SER A 5 -14.91 -23.19 39.51
N ILE A 6 -15.71 -22.19 39.10
CA ILE A 6 -15.25 -21.08 38.24
C ILE A 6 -14.45 -20.07 39.07
N GLU A 7 -14.91 -19.75 40.29
CA GLU A 7 -14.18 -18.86 41.20
C GLU A 7 -12.82 -19.44 41.63
N GLU A 8 -12.75 -20.75 41.86
CA GLU A 8 -11.49 -21.44 42.16
C GLU A 8 -10.52 -21.42 40.97
N GLU A 9 -11.01 -21.64 39.73
CA GLU A 9 -10.19 -21.50 38.53
C GLU A 9 -9.69 -20.07 38.29
N ILE A 10 -10.53 -19.06 38.52
CA ILE A 10 -10.16 -17.64 38.40
C ILE A 10 -9.09 -17.29 39.44
N LYS A 11 -9.24 -17.75 40.69
CA LYS A 11 -8.22 -17.56 41.74
C LYS A 11 -6.92 -18.28 41.40
N LEU A 12 -6.97 -19.50 40.90
CA LEU A 12 -5.80 -20.27 40.46
C LEU A 12 -5.07 -19.60 39.29
N LYS A 13 -5.80 -19.08 38.28
CA LYS A 13 -5.21 -18.31 37.17
C LYS A 13 -4.58 -17.00 37.65
N ALA A 14 -5.25 -16.26 38.53
CA ALA A 14 -4.73 -15.01 39.10
C ALA A 14 -3.50 -15.23 40.01
N GLN A 15 -3.42 -16.37 40.70
CA GLN A 15 -2.27 -16.74 41.53
C GLN A 15 -1.09 -17.22 40.67
N LYS A 16 -1.36 -18.00 39.60
CA LYS A 16 -0.36 -18.41 38.62
C LYS A 16 0.22 -17.21 37.85
N SER A 17 -0.60 -16.24 37.44
CA SER A 17 -0.13 -15.02 36.74
C SER A 17 0.78 -14.17 37.64
N ARG A 18 0.45 -14.02 38.93
CA ARG A 18 1.32 -13.36 39.92
C ARG A 18 2.65 -14.09 40.12
N LYS A 19 2.64 -15.42 40.20
CA LYS A 19 3.87 -16.22 40.37
C LYS A 19 4.76 -16.15 39.12
N LEU A 20 4.15 -16.17 37.94
CA LEU A 20 4.83 -15.99 36.65
C LEU A 20 5.48 -14.60 36.56
N ALA A 21 4.74 -13.52 36.88
CA ALA A 21 5.27 -12.16 36.88
C ALA A 21 6.46 -11.99 37.84
N ARG A 22 6.40 -12.61 39.02
CA ARG A 22 7.48 -12.59 40.00
C ARG A 22 8.72 -13.36 39.53
N TYR A 23 8.53 -14.50 38.88
CA TYR A 23 9.60 -15.27 38.25
C TYR A 23 10.25 -14.49 37.10
N MET A 24 9.44 -13.91 36.20
CA MET A 24 9.92 -13.07 35.10
C MET A 24 10.73 -11.88 35.60
N SER A 25 10.27 -11.19 36.65
CA SER A 25 11.04 -10.12 37.32
C SER A 25 12.37 -10.64 37.86
N SER A 26 12.38 -11.77 38.58
CA SER A 26 13.64 -12.31 39.14
C SER A 26 14.61 -12.79 38.07
N THR A 27 14.11 -13.34 36.96
CA THR A 27 14.94 -13.75 35.83
C THR A 27 15.53 -12.53 35.13
N GLN A 28 14.74 -11.47 34.99
CA GLN A 28 15.19 -10.20 34.44
C GLN A 28 16.29 -9.57 35.31
N ASP A 29 16.11 -9.55 36.63
CA ASP A 29 17.11 -9.06 37.59
C ASP A 29 18.40 -9.91 37.59
N LEU A 30 18.29 -11.22 37.36
CA LEU A 30 19.44 -12.12 37.23
C LEU A 30 20.21 -11.87 35.93
N VAL A 31 19.49 -11.73 34.81
CA VAL A 31 20.09 -11.43 33.49
C VAL A 31 20.77 -10.07 33.51
N GLU A 32 20.14 -9.04 34.07
CA GLU A 32 20.68 -7.69 34.21
C GLU A 32 21.99 -7.69 35.00
N ASN A 33 22.02 -8.40 36.14
CA ASN A 33 23.22 -8.54 36.95
C ASN A 33 24.33 -9.32 36.23
N GLN A 34 23.98 -10.28 35.37
CA GLN A 34 24.96 -11.02 34.58
C GLN A 34 25.56 -10.15 33.47
N ILE A 35 24.74 -9.36 32.78
CA ILE A 35 25.20 -8.39 31.78
C ILE A 35 26.11 -7.35 32.44
N ARG A 36 25.73 -6.80 33.60
CA ARG A 36 26.55 -5.82 34.33
C ARG A 36 27.91 -6.38 34.74
N LYS A 37 27.96 -7.61 35.25
CA LYS A 37 29.23 -8.29 35.57
C LYS A 37 30.10 -8.48 34.32
N ALA A 38 29.50 -8.89 33.20
CA ALA A 38 30.23 -9.04 31.94
C ALA A 38 30.78 -7.69 31.42
N MET A 39 30.03 -6.59 31.58
CA MET A 39 30.53 -5.23 31.30
C MET A 39 31.68 -4.83 32.23
N GLU A 40 31.56 -5.06 33.54
CA GLU A 40 32.59 -4.74 34.53
C GLU A 40 33.88 -5.56 34.32
N ASN A 41 33.74 -6.80 33.85
CA ASN A 41 34.85 -7.68 33.51
C ASN A 41 35.52 -7.33 32.17
N GLY A 42 34.98 -6.36 31.41
CA GLY A 42 35.48 -6.03 30.08
C GLY A 42 35.22 -7.12 29.04
N GLU A 43 34.26 -8.03 29.27
CA GLU A 43 33.93 -9.11 28.31
C GLU A 43 33.34 -8.57 26.99
N PHE A 44 32.90 -7.30 26.99
CA PHE A 44 32.49 -6.56 25.79
C PHE A 44 33.61 -5.68 25.20
N ASP A 45 34.77 -5.59 25.84
CA ASP A 45 35.91 -4.85 25.32
C ASP A 45 36.61 -5.70 24.26
N ASN A 46 36.66 -5.21 23.02
CA ASN A 46 37.17 -5.91 21.82
C ASN A 46 36.26 -6.99 21.23
N LEU A 47 34.93 -6.80 21.26
CA LEU A 47 34.04 -7.62 20.43
C LEU A 47 34.49 -7.63 18.96
N ALA A 48 34.30 -8.76 18.30
CA ALA A 48 34.56 -8.88 16.87
C ALA A 48 33.72 -7.84 16.10
N GLY A 49 34.40 -6.88 15.45
CA GLY A 49 33.75 -5.78 14.72
C GLY A 49 33.71 -4.44 15.45
N THR A 50 34.21 -4.35 16.68
CA THR A 50 34.29 -3.07 17.43
C THR A 50 35.10 -2.04 16.63
N GLY A 51 34.54 -0.83 16.47
CA GLY A 51 35.16 0.28 15.73
C GLY A 51 35.26 0.10 14.21
N LYS A 52 34.81 -1.02 13.65
CA LYS A 52 34.74 -1.22 12.20
C LYS A 52 33.41 -0.70 11.66
N PRO A 53 33.38 -0.07 10.47
CA PRO A 53 32.13 0.29 9.82
C PRO A 53 31.30 -0.98 9.59
N LEU A 54 30.00 -0.89 9.90
CA LEU A 54 29.05 -1.94 9.60
C LEU A 54 29.03 -2.19 8.08
N ARG A 55 29.22 -3.44 7.67
CA ARG A 55 29.10 -3.84 6.26
C ARG A 55 27.62 -3.96 5.90
N PHE A 56 27.07 -2.89 5.35
CA PHE A 56 25.71 -2.88 4.78
C PHE A 56 25.67 -3.30 3.30
N GLU A 57 26.79 -3.84 2.79
CA GLU A 57 26.96 -4.19 1.37
C GLU A 57 26.04 -5.34 0.97
N GLU A 58 25.81 -6.29 1.88
CA GLU A 58 24.94 -7.44 1.64
C GLU A 58 23.80 -7.45 2.64
N ASN A 59 22.57 -7.42 2.13
CA ASN A 59 21.38 -7.60 2.95
C ASN A 59 21.26 -9.11 3.29
N PRO A 60 21.38 -9.52 4.56
CA PRO A 60 21.31 -10.94 4.93
C PRO A 60 19.92 -11.55 4.73
N TYR A 61 18.91 -10.72 4.51
CA TYR A 61 17.54 -11.14 4.20
C TYR A 61 17.26 -11.20 2.69
N GLU A 62 18.26 -10.93 1.86
CA GLU A 62 18.15 -10.97 0.41
C GLU A 62 18.44 -12.37 -0.15
N PRO A 63 17.57 -12.90 -1.03
CA PRO A 63 17.83 -14.14 -1.72
C PRO A 63 19.20 -14.10 -2.43
N PRO A 64 20.07 -15.13 -2.27
CA PRO A 64 21.41 -15.14 -2.86
C PRO A 64 21.44 -14.84 -4.35
N GLU A 65 20.39 -15.23 -5.08
CA GLU A 65 20.27 -15.09 -6.53
C GLU A 65 20.08 -13.63 -6.96
N LEU A 66 19.54 -12.79 -6.07
CA LEU A 66 19.23 -11.38 -6.34
C LEU A 66 20.34 -10.42 -5.91
N ARG A 67 21.27 -10.85 -5.05
CA ARG A 67 22.34 -9.99 -4.50
C ARG A 67 23.18 -9.29 -5.56
N MET A 68 23.64 -10.05 -6.56
CA MET A 68 24.46 -9.48 -7.63
C MET A 68 23.68 -8.46 -8.46
N ILE A 69 22.42 -8.76 -8.78
CA ILE A 69 21.55 -7.89 -9.59
C ILE A 69 21.29 -6.58 -8.84
N HIS A 70 20.89 -6.65 -7.57
CA HIS A 70 20.64 -5.45 -6.76
C HIS A 70 21.91 -4.63 -6.51
N LYS A 71 23.06 -5.28 -6.33
CA LYS A 71 24.35 -4.61 -6.23
C LYS A 71 24.69 -3.83 -7.50
N ILE A 72 24.61 -4.47 -8.68
CA ILE A 72 24.88 -3.80 -9.97
C ILE A 72 23.96 -2.60 -10.15
N LEU A 73 22.67 -2.74 -9.87
CA LEU A 73 21.71 -1.64 -9.97
C LEU A 73 22.07 -0.49 -9.03
N LYS A 74 22.34 -0.79 -7.75
CA LYS A 74 22.72 0.19 -6.73
C LYS A 74 24.02 0.92 -7.09
N ASP A 75 25.03 0.19 -7.57
CA ASP A 75 26.34 0.75 -7.94
C ASP A 75 26.25 1.68 -9.17
N ASN A 76 25.18 1.59 -9.95
CA ASN A 76 24.92 2.44 -11.12
C ASN A 76 23.75 3.43 -10.88
N ASP A 77 23.31 3.62 -9.63
CA ASP A 77 22.17 4.50 -9.27
C ASP A 77 20.83 4.16 -9.97
N PHE A 78 20.63 2.89 -10.35
CA PHE A 78 19.36 2.41 -10.93
C PHE A 78 18.49 1.70 -9.89
N ALA A 79 17.18 1.85 -10.05
CA ALA A 79 16.21 1.07 -9.28
C ALA A 79 15.90 -0.27 -10.00
N PRO A 80 15.51 -1.32 -9.25
CA PRO A 80 14.92 -2.52 -9.83
C PRO A 80 13.73 -2.23 -10.73
N TYR A 81 13.55 -3.05 -11.76
CA TYR A 81 12.48 -2.91 -12.76
C TYR A 81 11.10 -2.67 -12.14
N TRP A 82 10.72 -3.48 -11.14
CA TRP A 82 9.41 -3.35 -10.49
C TRP A 82 9.23 -2.01 -9.79
N ILE A 83 10.30 -1.37 -9.30
CA ILE A 83 10.21 -0.03 -8.70
C ILE A 83 9.86 1.01 -9.76
N GLU A 84 10.55 0.98 -10.91
CA GLU A 84 10.25 1.89 -12.02
C GLU A 84 8.84 1.65 -12.58
N LEU A 85 8.46 0.39 -12.76
CA LEU A 85 7.09 0.03 -13.18
C LEU A 85 6.04 0.53 -12.17
N GLY A 86 6.35 0.51 -10.88
CA GLY A 86 5.51 1.10 -9.83
C GLY A 86 5.28 2.59 -10.05
N LYS A 87 6.34 3.36 -10.36
CA LYS A 87 6.23 4.79 -10.67
C LYS A 87 5.39 5.03 -11.93
N GLU A 88 5.55 4.20 -12.96
CA GLU A 88 4.74 4.30 -14.17
C GLU A 88 3.25 4.06 -13.89
N ILE A 89 2.92 3.06 -13.06
CA ILE A 89 1.54 2.80 -12.64
C ILE A 89 0.95 4.02 -11.94
N ASP A 90 1.72 4.64 -11.03
CA ASP A 90 1.27 5.84 -10.31
C ASP A 90 1.04 7.04 -11.25
N GLN A 91 1.90 7.20 -12.26
CA GLN A 91 1.75 8.21 -13.30
C GLN A 91 0.51 7.96 -14.18
N ASP A 92 0.25 6.71 -14.56
CA ASP A 92 -0.91 6.35 -15.36
C ASP A 92 -2.22 6.60 -14.59
N TRP A 93 -2.24 6.31 -13.28
CA TRP A 93 -3.36 6.65 -12.40
C TRP A 93 -3.62 8.15 -12.31
N GLU A 94 -2.57 8.94 -12.11
CA GLU A 94 -2.68 10.39 -12.03
C GLU A 94 -3.19 10.98 -13.36
N LYS A 95 -2.68 10.47 -14.49
CA LYS A 95 -3.17 10.86 -15.82
C LYS A 95 -4.64 10.51 -16.02
N LEU A 96 -5.06 9.30 -15.63
CA LEU A 96 -6.46 8.88 -15.69
C LEU A 96 -7.36 9.85 -14.91
N LYS A 97 -6.95 10.21 -13.70
CA LYS A 97 -7.68 11.15 -12.83
C LYS A 97 -7.79 12.54 -13.48
N GLN A 98 -6.70 13.06 -14.03
CA GLN A 98 -6.70 14.34 -14.72
C GLN A 98 -7.66 14.34 -15.91
N GLU A 99 -7.64 13.28 -16.72
CA GLU A 99 -8.56 13.11 -17.85
C GLU A 99 -10.04 13.09 -17.40
N VAL A 100 -10.35 12.42 -16.28
CA VAL A 100 -11.70 12.44 -15.68
C VAL A 100 -12.08 13.84 -15.24
N ASP A 101 -11.20 14.57 -14.56
CA ASP A 101 -11.46 15.94 -14.11
C ASP A 101 -11.65 16.90 -15.29
N TYR A 102 -10.85 16.77 -16.36
CA TYR A 102 -11.04 17.54 -17.59
C TYR A 102 -12.39 17.27 -18.22
N PHE A 103 -12.82 16.00 -18.26
CA PHE A 103 -14.12 15.63 -18.81
C PHE A 103 -15.29 16.12 -17.96
N LYS A 104 -15.14 16.16 -16.62
CA LYS A 104 -16.11 16.79 -15.70
C LYS A 104 -16.25 18.28 -15.98
N ARG A 105 -15.14 19.00 -16.15
CA ARG A 105 -15.16 20.44 -16.52
C ARG A 105 -15.84 20.66 -17.88
N TYR A 106 -15.51 19.83 -18.87
CA TYR A 106 -16.17 19.86 -20.17
C TYR A 106 -17.68 19.61 -20.07
N THR A 107 -18.08 18.62 -19.26
CA THR A 107 -19.49 18.32 -18.99
C THR A 107 -20.22 19.53 -18.40
N SER A 108 -19.63 20.18 -17.39
CA SER A 108 -20.17 21.42 -16.82
C SER A 108 -20.33 22.53 -17.86
N MET A 109 -19.36 22.71 -18.76
CA MET A 109 -19.46 23.74 -19.81
C MET A 109 -20.61 23.48 -20.78
N VAL A 110 -20.83 22.22 -21.18
CA VAL A 110 -21.85 21.87 -22.18
C VAL A 110 -23.25 21.85 -21.57
N LEU A 111 -23.42 21.30 -20.36
CA LEU A 111 -24.74 21.04 -19.78
C LEU A 111 -25.30 22.19 -18.93
N ASN A 112 -24.48 23.16 -18.52
CA ASN A 112 -24.92 24.31 -17.71
C ASN A 112 -25.77 25.34 -18.48
N ASN A 113 -25.90 25.22 -19.81
CA ASN A 113 -26.77 26.11 -20.58
C ASN A 113 -28.26 25.76 -20.38
N ARG A 114 -29.12 26.78 -20.17
CA ARG A 114 -30.58 26.60 -20.00
C ARG A 114 -31.31 26.30 -21.31
N LYS A 115 -30.82 26.77 -22.47
CA LYS A 115 -31.36 26.46 -23.80
C LYS A 115 -30.41 25.51 -24.54
N ARG A 116 -30.51 24.23 -24.21
CA ARG A 116 -29.66 23.18 -24.75
C ARG A 116 -30.04 22.90 -26.21
N ASP A 117 -29.09 23.10 -27.12
CA ASP A 117 -29.22 22.67 -28.50
C ASP A 117 -29.22 21.13 -28.58
N LYS A 118 -30.23 20.55 -29.24
CA LYS A 118 -30.34 19.09 -29.41
C LYS A 118 -29.11 18.48 -30.07
N MET A 119 -28.48 19.21 -31.01
CA MET A 119 -27.27 18.73 -31.68
C MET A 119 -26.06 18.75 -30.74
N ALA A 120 -25.92 19.78 -29.91
CA ALA A 120 -24.89 19.85 -28.87
C ALA A 120 -25.00 18.70 -27.86
N VAL A 121 -26.21 18.38 -27.41
CA VAL A 121 -26.47 17.23 -26.51
C VAL A 121 -26.09 15.91 -27.18
N ARG A 122 -26.50 15.69 -28.44
CA ARG A 122 -26.13 14.46 -29.16
C ARG A 122 -24.62 14.29 -29.32
N ARG A 123 -23.90 15.38 -29.63
CA ARG A 123 -22.43 15.37 -29.70
C ARG A 123 -21.79 15.05 -28.35
N TYR A 124 -22.35 15.59 -27.27
CA TYR A 124 -21.91 15.30 -25.92
C TYR A 124 -22.06 13.81 -25.58
N GLU A 125 -23.22 13.21 -25.85
CA GLU A 125 -23.46 11.78 -25.59
C GLU A 125 -22.47 10.87 -26.34
N SER A 126 -22.22 11.16 -27.63
CA SER A 126 -21.22 10.41 -28.39
C SER A 126 -19.82 10.56 -27.80
N ARG A 127 -19.47 11.75 -27.31
CA ARG A 127 -18.17 12.02 -26.69
C ARG A 127 -18.04 11.36 -25.31
N LYS A 128 -19.12 11.31 -24.52
CA LYS A 128 -19.19 10.60 -23.24
C LYS A 128 -18.99 9.10 -23.43
N ALA A 129 -19.68 8.50 -24.41
CA ALA A 129 -19.52 7.09 -24.73
C ALA A 129 -18.07 6.74 -25.12
N TYR A 130 -17.46 7.56 -25.99
CA TYR A 130 -16.06 7.39 -26.37
C TYR A 130 -15.11 7.56 -25.18
N PHE A 131 -15.33 8.60 -24.36
CA PHE A 131 -14.54 8.86 -23.16
C PHE A 131 -14.56 7.64 -22.22
N LEU A 132 -15.72 7.09 -21.91
CA LEU A 132 -15.84 5.93 -21.02
C LEU A 132 -15.14 4.68 -21.60
N ALA A 133 -15.23 4.46 -22.91
CA ALA A 133 -14.52 3.37 -23.58
C ALA A 133 -12.99 3.52 -23.47
N GLU A 134 -12.47 4.75 -23.62
CA GLU A 134 -11.04 5.03 -23.44
C GLU A 134 -10.59 4.84 -21.99
N ARG A 135 -11.38 5.32 -21.00
CA ARG A 135 -11.04 5.11 -19.58
C ARG A 135 -10.99 3.63 -19.19
N ARG A 136 -11.87 2.80 -19.76
CA ARG A 136 -11.78 1.33 -19.59
C ARG A 136 -10.45 0.78 -20.12
N ARG A 137 -10.02 1.21 -21.32
CA ARG A 137 -8.73 0.79 -21.90
C ARG A 137 -7.53 1.24 -21.06
N ASP A 138 -7.60 2.44 -20.48
CA ASP A 138 -6.55 2.94 -19.59
C ASP A 138 -6.47 2.08 -18.32
N LEU A 139 -7.60 1.72 -17.72
CA LEU A 139 -7.66 0.80 -16.58
C LEU A 139 -7.16 -0.62 -16.93
N GLU A 140 -7.45 -1.13 -18.13
CA GLU A 140 -6.91 -2.42 -18.62
C GLU A 140 -5.38 -2.40 -18.69
N LYS A 141 -4.79 -1.30 -19.20
CA LYS A 141 -3.33 -1.13 -19.25
C LYS A 141 -2.74 -1.08 -17.84
N ILE A 142 -3.34 -0.30 -16.94
CA ILE A 142 -2.92 -0.21 -15.53
C ILE A 142 -3.00 -1.59 -14.86
N SER A 143 -4.11 -2.31 -15.06
CA SER A 143 -4.30 -3.66 -14.51
C SER A 143 -3.21 -4.61 -14.97
N LYS A 144 -2.85 -4.57 -16.26
CA LYS A 144 -1.76 -5.39 -16.80
C LYS A 144 -0.42 -5.05 -16.15
N LYS A 145 -0.11 -3.76 -15.98
CA LYS A 145 1.12 -3.32 -15.30
C LYS A 145 1.14 -3.74 -13.83
N ILE A 146 0.00 -3.71 -13.13
CA ILE A 146 -0.09 -4.16 -11.73
C ILE A 146 0.21 -5.66 -11.60
N ILE A 147 -0.31 -6.48 -12.51
CA ILE A 147 -0.01 -7.92 -12.53
C ILE A 147 1.50 -8.15 -12.74
N ASP A 148 2.08 -7.44 -13.70
CA ASP A 148 3.51 -7.54 -14.03
C ASP A 148 4.40 -7.06 -12.87
N TYR A 149 4.02 -5.94 -12.24
CA TYR A 149 4.64 -5.43 -11.02
C TYR A 149 4.63 -6.49 -9.92
N ASN A 150 3.48 -7.10 -9.66
CA ASN A 150 3.31 -8.12 -8.62
C ASN A 150 4.14 -9.38 -8.90
N LEU A 151 4.30 -9.75 -10.18
CA LEU A 151 5.11 -10.89 -10.58
C LEU A 151 6.61 -10.66 -10.34
N HIS A 152 7.09 -9.44 -10.60
CA HIS A 152 8.48 -9.06 -10.41
C HIS A 152 8.81 -8.62 -8.98
N CYS A 153 7.80 -8.43 -8.14
CA CYS A 153 7.97 -8.00 -6.77
C CYS A 153 8.53 -9.14 -5.89
N PRO A 154 9.71 -9.00 -5.28
CA PRO A 154 10.37 -10.09 -4.54
C PRO A 154 9.69 -10.44 -3.20
N SER A 155 8.71 -9.65 -2.76
CA SER A 155 7.94 -9.93 -1.54
C SER A 155 6.48 -9.53 -1.72
N PHE A 156 5.58 -10.47 -1.47
CA PHE A 156 4.13 -10.24 -1.54
C PHE A 156 3.64 -9.11 -0.60
N ARG A 157 4.41 -8.76 0.44
CA ARG A 157 4.05 -7.69 1.39
C ARG A 157 4.10 -6.29 0.79
N VAL A 158 4.90 -6.10 -0.27
CA VAL A 158 5.04 -4.83 -1.00
C VAL A 158 4.33 -4.89 -2.36
N GLY A 159 3.57 -5.95 -2.63
CA GLY A 159 2.71 -6.06 -3.81
C GLY A 159 1.54 -5.07 -3.78
N ARG A 160 0.96 -4.81 -4.95
CA ARG A 160 -0.23 -3.98 -5.14
C ARG A 160 -1.48 -4.84 -5.25
N ALA A 161 -2.62 -4.33 -4.81
CA ALA A 161 -3.89 -5.04 -4.98
C ALA A 161 -4.25 -5.16 -6.47
N ASN A 162 -4.76 -6.33 -6.88
CA ASN A 162 -5.24 -6.51 -8.24
C ASN A 162 -6.46 -5.63 -8.51
N LEU A 163 -6.52 -5.07 -9.71
CA LEU A 163 -7.57 -4.15 -10.12
C LEU A 163 -8.82 -4.90 -10.58
N ILE A 164 -9.98 -4.51 -10.07
CA ILE A 164 -11.28 -4.91 -10.63
C ILE A 164 -11.76 -3.76 -11.51
N ILE A 165 -11.60 -3.92 -12.83
CA ILE A 165 -11.83 -2.84 -13.81
C ILE A 165 -13.28 -2.33 -13.74
N ASP A 166 -14.25 -3.25 -13.58
CA ASP A 166 -15.66 -2.88 -13.54
C ASP A 166 -16.01 -2.01 -12.33
N ASP A 167 -15.39 -2.27 -11.16
CA ASP A 167 -15.59 -1.46 -9.95
C ASP A 167 -15.05 -0.04 -10.14
N GLU A 168 -13.86 0.10 -10.72
CA GLU A 168 -13.29 1.43 -10.99
C GLU A 168 -14.05 2.20 -12.06
N MET A 169 -14.48 1.50 -13.12
CA MET A 169 -15.36 2.09 -14.12
C MET A 169 -16.68 2.56 -13.49
N TYR A 170 -17.24 1.77 -12.58
CA TYR A 170 -18.47 2.12 -11.87
C TYR A 170 -18.32 3.41 -11.05
N LYS A 171 -17.19 3.60 -10.36
CA LYS A 171 -16.90 4.85 -9.64
C LYS A 171 -16.85 6.05 -10.59
N ILE A 172 -16.12 5.95 -11.70
CA ILE A 172 -16.02 7.02 -12.71
C ILE A 172 -17.41 7.37 -13.27
N ILE A 173 -18.21 6.35 -13.59
CA ILE A 173 -19.57 6.53 -14.11
C ILE A 173 -20.45 7.23 -13.07
N ILE A 174 -20.49 6.75 -11.83
CA ILE A 174 -21.29 7.38 -10.76
C ILE A 174 -20.92 8.85 -10.59
N GLU A 175 -19.63 9.17 -10.51
CA GLU A 175 -19.20 10.55 -10.34
C GLU A 175 -19.67 11.46 -11.49
N LEU A 176 -19.61 10.95 -12.72
CA LEU A 176 -20.06 11.68 -13.90
C LEU A 176 -21.58 11.82 -13.94
N GLU A 177 -22.32 10.75 -13.67
CA GLU A 177 -23.80 10.81 -13.68
C GLU A 177 -24.33 11.73 -12.57
N SER A 178 -23.72 11.68 -11.38
CA SER A 178 -24.08 12.57 -10.26
C SER A 178 -23.88 14.04 -10.65
N LEU A 179 -22.75 14.36 -11.30
CA LEU A 179 -22.49 15.71 -11.82
C LEU A 179 -23.51 16.12 -12.89
N ILE A 180 -23.85 15.21 -13.81
CA ILE A 180 -24.85 15.48 -14.85
C ILE A 180 -26.21 15.77 -14.23
N GLU A 181 -26.65 14.96 -13.27
CA GLU A 181 -27.92 15.13 -12.56
C GLU A 181 -27.99 16.48 -11.85
N GLU A 182 -26.93 16.88 -11.13
CA GLU A 182 -26.85 18.20 -10.49
C GLU A 182 -26.98 19.35 -11.49
N LEU A 183 -26.35 19.24 -12.66
CA LEU A 183 -26.38 20.28 -13.72
C LEU A 183 -27.76 20.35 -14.41
N LEU A 184 -28.44 19.21 -14.56
CA LEU A 184 -29.79 19.16 -15.11
C LEU A 184 -30.80 19.77 -14.12
N ASN A 185 -30.66 19.47 -12.83
CA ASN A 185 -31.53 20.00 -11.77
C ASN A 185 -31.35 21.51 -11.55
N LYS A 186 -30.12 22.05 -11.66
CA LYS A 186 -29.87 23.51 -11.60
C LYS A 186 -30.43 24.29 -12.80
N GLY A 187 -30.74 23.61 -13.90
CA GLY A 187 -31.21 24.23 -15.14
C GLY A 187 -32.73 24.18 -15.35
N SER A 188 -33.48 23.47 -14.51
CA SER A 188 -34.96 23.40 -14.54
C SER A 188 -35.62 24.50 -13.72
#